data_AF-A0A935YQ22-F1
#
_entry.id   AF-A0A935YQ22-F1
#
_cell.length_a   1.000
_cell.length_b   1.000
_cell.length_c   1.000
_cell.angle_alpha   90.00
_cell.angle_beta   90.00
_cell.angle_gamma   90.00
#
_symmetry.space_group_name_H-M   'P 1'
#
loop_
_entity.id
_entity.type
_entity.pdbx_description
1 polymer ?
#
loop_
_entity_poly.entity_id
_entity_poly.type
_entity_poly.pdbx_seq_one_letter_code
_entity_poly.pdbx_strand_id
1 'polypeptide(L)'
;MRRDNIDLPTLREDFLRLIIFDSVPTFSPFILELAFERAGTPIRKSYLDIPPDLRVKLREHIKARIRPLTVAAFGRSTSDAEFMIEDMTDKLFSLRNTKEIMPLIDVLRIPPDESIRLMSAWIGITYFEYEYAILQKDMKRFATWLIEFCMPREALRPVERERISSFVSELRMKMRGDWAEMVDIWKRYIESYQAYVHHDDVETFSAFLRGCNSHYWRLAEILGKLEQTLLTWKLFTRNYFNMPLPHFRLMEFYAVLKRLHLSDEDMPAISQNSFDSSLFSPSQARA
;
A
#
# COMPACT_ATOMS: atom_id res chain seq x y z
N MET A 1 -39.90 -23.01 3.64
CA MET A 1 -38.95 -21.89 3.76
C MET A 1 -38.36 -21.91 5.17
N ARG A 2 -37.15 -22.44 5.35
CA ARG A 2 -36.43 -22.28 6.62
C ARG A 2 -36.02 -20.82 6.73
N ARG A 3 -36.54 -20.10 7.73
CA ARG A 3 -35.90 -18.89 8.22
C ARG A 3 -34.67 -19.39 8.97
N ASP A 4 -33.52 -19.38 8.30
CA ASP A 4 -32.26 -19.65 8.96
C ASP A 4 -32.11 -18.60 10.07
N ASN A 5 -32.02 -19.09 11.30
CA ASN A 5 -31.90 -18.28 12.49
C ASN A 5 -30.50 -17.66 12.43
N ILE A 6 -30.41 -16.38 12.05
CA ILE A 6 -29.13 -15.68 11.93
C ILE A 6 -28.48 -15.66 13.32
N ASP A 7 -27.29 -16.25 13.43
CA ASP A 7 -26.48 -16.21 14.64
C ASP A 7 -25.93 -14.79 14.85
N LEU A 8 -26.67 -13.97 15.60
CA LEU A 8 -26.34 -12.58 15.87
C LEU A 8 -24.94 -12.41 16.51
N PRO A 9 -24.49 -13.26 17.45
CA PRO A 9 -23.10 -13.30 17.89
C PRO A 9 -22.07 -13.43 16.76
N THR A 10 -22.21 -14.42 15.87
CA THR A 10 -21.27 -14.60 14.74
C THR A 10 -21.29 -13.40 13.81
N LEU A 11 -22.49 -12.89 13.49
CA LEU A 11 -22.63 -11.71 12.64
C LEU A 11 -21.92 -10.49 13.24
N ARG A 12 -22.01 -10.29 14.56
CA ARG A 12 -21.30 -9.21 15.26
C ARG A 12 -19.79 -9.36 15.13
N GLU A 13 -19.24 -10.57 15.28
CA GLU A 13 -17.80 -10.79 15.08
C GLU A 13 -17.37 -10.47 13.65
N ASP A 14 -18.15 -10.89 12.66
CA ASP A 14 -17.82 -10.62 11.25
C ASP A 14 -17.87 -9.12 10.93
N PHE A 15 -18.86 -8.39 11.48
CA PHE A 15 -18.89 -6.93 11.36
C PHE A 15 -17.66 -6.27 12.00
N LEU A 16 -17.20 -6.73 13.17
CA LEU A 16 -15.97 -6.20 13.78
C LEU A 16 -14.75 -6.42 12.89
N ARG A 17 -14.62 -7.59 12.25
CA ARG A 17 -13.54 -7.88 11.30
C ARG A 17 -13.61 -6.96 10.08
N LEU A 18 -14.80 -6.74 9.53
CA LEU A 18 -15.01 -5.81 8.41
C LEU A 18 -14.62 -4.37 8.75
N ILE A 19 -14.92 -3.91 9.97
CA ILE A 19 -14.47 -2.59 10.45
C ILE A 19 -12.95 -2.51 10.52
N ILE A 20 -12.26 -3.57 10.98
CA ILE A 20 -10.79 -3.60 11.00
C ILE A 20 -10.24 -3.54 9.57
N PHE A 21 -10.82 -4.29 8.64
CA PHE A 21 -10.42 -4.25 7.23
C PHE A 21 -10.63 -2.88 6.59
N ASP A 22 -11.74 -2.20 6.90
CA ASP A 22 -12.02 -0.85 6.41
C ASP A 22 -11.09 0.22 7.03
N SER A 23 -10.50 -0.07 8.19
CA SER A 23 -9.61 0.86 8.89
C SER A 23 -8.17 0.91 8.36
N VAL A 24 -7.80 -0.03 7.48
CA VAL A 24 -6.45 -0.12 6.92
C VAL A 24 -6.44 0.22 5.44
N PRO A 25 -5.40 0.89 4.93
CA PRO A 25 -5.35 1.29 3.54
C PRO A 25 -4.82 0.20 2.61
N THR A 26 -4.33 -0.92 3.16
CA THR A 26 -3.80 -2.05 2.42
C THR A 26 -4.07 -3.35 3.17
N PHE A 27 -4.21 -4.44 2.41
CA PHE A 27 -4.28 -5.81 2.93
C PHE A 27 -2.90 -6.47 3.06
N SER A 28 -1.82 -5.68 3.15
CA SER A 28 -0.51 -6.24 3.49
C SER A 28 -0.62 -7.06 4.78
N PRO A 29 -0.09 -8.30 4.80
CA PRO A 29 -0.09 -9.16 5.97
C PRO A 29 0.40 -8.46 7.24
N PHE A 30 1.43 -7.61 7.14
CA PHE A 30 2.01 -6.93 8.30
C PHE A 30 1.07 -5.87 8.87
N ILE A 31 0.48 -5.05 7.99
CA ILE A 31 -0.47 -4.00 8.40
C ILE A 31 -1.73 -4.63 9.00
N LEU A 32 -2.22 -5.73 8.42
CA LEU A 32 -3.35 -6.47 8.96
C LEU A 32 -3.03 -7.07 10.34
N GLU A 33 -1.86 -7.69 10.50
CA GLU A 33 -1.43 -8.21 11.81
C GLU A 33 -1.49 -7.12 12.88
N LEU A 34 -0.91 -5.94 12.61
CA LEU A 34 -0.94 -4.81 13.54
C LEU A 34 -2.37 -4.32 13.84
N ALA A 35 -3.22 -4.20 12.82
CA ALA A 35 -4.58 -3.73 13.01
C ALA A 35 -5.43 -4.70 13.86
N PHE A 36 -5.30 -6.01 13.62
CA PHE A 36 -5.98 -7.03 14.40
C PHE A 36 -5.42 -7.14 15.83
N GLU A 37 -4.10 -7.01 16.00
CA GLU A 37 -3.45 -7.00 17.32
C GLU A 37 -3.93 -5.84 18.19
N ARG A 38 -4.06 -4.64 17.60
CA ARG A 38 -4.60 -3.43 18.23
C ARG A 38 -6.06 -3.59 18.62
N ALA A 39 -6.85 -4.18 17.73
CA ALA A 39 -8.27 -4.47 17.98
C ALA A 39 -8.50 -5.63 18.98
N GLY A 40 -7.43 -6.28 19.45
CA GLY A 40 -7.53 -7.45 20.35
C GLY A 40 -8.27 -8.63 19.73
N THR A 41 -8.37 -8.67 18.39
CA THR A 41 -9.15 -9.67 17.66
C THR A 41 -8.20 -10.67 17.01
N PRO A 42 -8.38 -11.99 17.20
CA PRO A 42 -7.51 -12.98 16.56
C PRO A 42 -7.79 -13.05 15.05
N ILE A 43 -6.72 -13.10 14.26
CA ILE A 43 -6.74 -13.38 12.82
C ILE A 43 -6.06 -14.72 12.55
N ARG A 44 -6.55 -15.46 11.55
CA ARG A 44 -5.92 -16.73 11.16
C ARG A 44 -4.55 -16.45 10.56
N LYS A 45 -3.52 -17.13 11.06
CA LYS A 45 -2.12 -17.00 10.62
C LYS A 45 -1.91 -17.25 9.12
N SER A 46 -2.80 -18.01 8.47
CA SER A 46 -2.77 -18.23 7.02
C SER A 46 -2.94 -16.95 6.19
N TYR A 47 -3.58 -15.91 6.75
CA TYR A 47 -3.68 -14.59 6.11
C TYR A 47 -2.46 -13.71 6.37
N LEU A 48 -1.57 -14.12 7.28
CA LEU A 48 -0.42 -13.36 7.75
C LEU A 48 0.92 -13.98 7.29
N ASP A 49 0.92 -14.65 6.14
CA ASP A 49 2.09 -15.38 5.66
C ASP A 49 3.20 -14.40 5.23
N ILE A 50 4.03 -14.03 6.20
CA ILE A 50 5.21 -13.18 6.04
C ILE A 50 6.42 -14.07 6.30
N PRO A 51 7.39 -14.14 5.37
CA PRO A 51 8.65 -14.83 5.61
C PRO A 51 9.29 -14.39 6.94
N PRO A 52 9.72 -15.32 7.82
CA PRO A 52 10.27 -14.96 9.12
C PRO A 52 11.44 -13.98 9.06
N ASP A 53 12.27 -14.08 8.03
CA ASP A 53 13.40 -13.17 7.81
C ASP A 53 12.94 -11.74 7.45
N LEU A 54 11.86 -11.62 6.68
CA LEU A 54 11.25 -10.34 6.33
C LEU A 54 10.69 -9.66 7.58
N ARG A 55 10.04 -10.44 8.46
CA ARG A 55 9.50 -9.94 9.74
C ARG A 55 10.60 -9.36 10.63
N VAL A 56 11.74 -10.04 10.75
CA VAL A 56 12.89 -9.55 11.52
C VAL A 56 13.43 -8.25 10.91
N LYS A 57 13.65 -8.21 9.59
CA LYS A 57 14.16 -7.01 8.90
C LYS A 57 13.23 -5.81 9.06
N LEU A 58 11.92 -6.02 8.97
CA LEU A 58 10.90 -4.99 9.17
C LEU A 58 10.94 -4.43 10.60
N ARG A 59 11.00 -5.31 11.60
CA ARG A 59 11.08 -4.90 13.00
C ARG A 59 12.34 -4.10 13.27
N GLU A 60 13.49 -4.55 12.79
CA GLU A 60 14.75 -3.80 12.91
C GLU A 60 14.70 -2.44 12.20
N HIS A 61 14.07 -2.36 11.03
CA HIS A 61 13.90 -1.10 10.30
C HIS A 61 13.07 -0.09 11.11
N ILE A 62 11.93 -0.52 11.67
CA ILE A 62 11.08 0.35 12.48
C ILE A 62 11.77 0.70 13.80
N LYS A 63 12.44 -0.26 14.45
CA LYS A 63 13.24 -0.02 15.68
C LYS A 63 14.31 1.04 15.46
N ALA A 64 14.99 1.03 14.31
CA ALA A 64 15.95 2.06 13.95
C ALA A 64 15.34 3.47 13.84
N ARG A 65 14.07 3.58 13.45
CA ARG A 65 13.31 4.86 13.43
C ARG A 65 12.78 5.27 14.81
N ILE A 66 12.47 4.31 15.68
CA ILE A 66 11.97 4.58 17.03
C ILE A 66 13.11 5.05 17.95
N ARG A 67 14.30 4.45 17.80
CA ARG A 67 15.45 4.69 18.69
C ARG A 67 15.74 6.17 18.97
N PRO A 68 15.86 7.07 17.97
CA PRO A 68 16.11 8.49 18.24
C PRO A 68 14.98 9.17 19.02
N LEU A 69 13.73 8.77 18.77
CA LEU A 69 12.57 9.31 19.48
C LEU A 69 12.56 8.85 20.95
N THR A 70 12.86 7.57 21.20
CA THR A 70 12.94 7.03 22.56
C THR A 70 14.09 7.68 23.35
N VAL A 71 15.25 7.87 22.72
CA VAL A 71 16.39 8.54 23.37
C VAL A 71 16.06 9.99 23.73
N ALA A 72 15.31 10.69 22.88
CA ALA A 72 14.85 12.04 23.16
C ALA A 72 13.79 12.07 24.28
N ALA A 73 12.87 11.10 24.32
CA ALA A 73 11.82 11.03 25.32
C ALA A 73 12.30 10.65 26.74
N PHE A 74 13.29 9.78 26.86
CA PHE A 74 13.76 9.25 28.15
C PHE A 74 15.13 9.79 28.60
N GLY A 75 15.81 10.57 27.75
CA GLY A 75 17.12 11.15 28.04
C GLY A 75 18.29 10.18 27.81
N ARG A 76 19.49 10.73 27.59
CA ARG A 76 20.71 9.99 27.18
C ARG A 76 21.38 9.14 28.28
N SER A 77 20.73 8.93 29.43
CA SER A 77 21.42 8.65 30.70
C SER A 77 21.00 7.34 31.38
N THR A 78 20.75 6.27 30.63
CA THR A 78 20.46 4.97 31.26
C THR A 78 21.29 3.85 30.64
N SER A 79 21.93 3.07 31.52
CA SER A 79 22.56 1.78 31.23
C SER A 79 21.62 0.79 30.50
N ASP A 80 20.31 1.05 30.56
CA ASP A 80 19.22 0.24 30.00
C ASP A 80 18.59 0.82 28.72
N ALA A 81 19.27 1.73 28.00
CA ALA A 81 18.69 2.39 26.82
C ALA A 81 18.20 1.39 25.76
N GLU A 82 18.92 0.28 25.54
CA GLU A 82 18.51 -0.74 24.57
C GLU A 82 17.25 -1.50 24.99
N PHE A 83 17.13 -1.81 26.29
CA PHE A 83 15.93 -2.44 26.84
C PHE A 83 14.72 -1.51 26.70
N MET A 84 14.89 -0.21 26.96
CA MET A 84 13.83 0.79 26.80
C MET A 84 13.40 0.97 25.34
N ILE A 85 14.34 0.88 24.40
CA ILE A 85 14.03 0.94 22.96
C ILE A 85 13.24 -0.29 22.54
N GLU A 86 13.62 -1.48 23.00
CA GLU A 86 12.89 -2.72 22.69
C GLU A 86 11.47 -2.67 23.26
N ASP A 87 11.34 -2.32 24.54
CA ASP A 87 10.06 -2.19 25.23
C ASP A 87 9.16 -1.13 24.57
N MET A 88 9.70 0.05 24.22
CA MET A 88 8.95 1.06 23.49
C MET A 88 8.57 0.61 22.07
N THR A 89 9.43 -0.17 21.42
CA THR A 89 9.11 -0.76 20.11
C THR A 89 7.92 -1.72 20.23
N ASP A 90 7.91 -2.62 21.21
CA ASP A 90 6.77 -3.51 21.44
C ASP A 90 5.46 -2.78 21.76
N LYS A 91 5.55 -1.74 22.59
CA LYS A 91 4.41 -0.88 22.92
C LYS A 91 3.86 -0.15 21.69
N LEU A 92 4.75 0.34 20.82
CA LEU A 92 4.37 1.00 19.58
C LEU A 92 3.81 0.06 18.52
N PHE A 93 4.21 -1.20 18.50
CA PHE A 93 3.60 -2.17 17.58
C PHE A 93 2.18 -2.52 18.04
N SER A 94 2.02 -2.83 19.33
CA SER A 94 0.73 -3.25 19.88
C SER A 94 -0.30 -2.11 20.00
N LEU A 95 0.13 -0.88 20.34
CA LEU A 95 -0.71 0.31 20.61
C LEU A 95 -1.98 0.04 21.44
N ARG A 96 -1.97 -0.98 22.30
CA ARG A 96 -3.14 -1.37 23.10
C ARG A 96 -3.46 -0.40 24.22
N ASN A 97 -2.43 0.30 24.72
CA ASN A 97 -2.54 1.20 25.84
C ASN A 97 -1.80 2.51 25.57
N THR A 98 -2.54 3.57 25.27
CA THR A 98 -1.97 4.90 25.01
C THR A 98 -1.09 5.42 26.16
N LYS A 99 -1.37 5.01 27.41
CA LYS A 99 -0.58 5.45 28.57
C LYS A 99 0.88 5.01 28.49
N GLU A 100 1.14 3.87 27.85
CA GLU A 100 2.48 3.29 27.75
C GLU A 100 3.38 4.03 26.75
N ILE A 101 2.78 4.74 25.79
CA ILE A 101 3.47 5.55 24.79
C ILE A 101 3.40 7.05 25.10
N MET A 102 2.78 7.46 26.22
CA MET A 102 2.55 8.86 26.56
C MET A 102 3.85 9.70 26.58
N PRO A 103 4.99 9.22 27.11
CA PRO A 103 6.23 9.99 27.07
C PRO A 103 6.63 10.42 25.64
N LEU A 104 6.38 9.54 24.66
CA LEU A 104 6.65 9.84 23.26
C LEU A 104 5.63 10.83 22.67
N ILE A 105 4.35 10.68 23.02
CA ILE A 105 3.27 11.58 22.62
C ILE A 105 3.53 13.01 23.12
N ASP A 106 3.99 13.14 24.36
CA ASP A 106 4.31 14.42 24.98
C ASP A 106 5.50 15.10 24.29
N VAL A 107 6.59 14.35 24.04
CA VAL A 107 7.77 14.87 23.33
C VAL A 107 7.43 15.31 21.91
N LEU A 108 6.58 14.55 21.22
CA LEU A 108 6.15 14.87 19.86
C LEU A 108 5.00 15.88 19.81
N ARG A 109 4.55 16.40 20.96
CA ARG A 109 3.44 17.37 21.07
C ARG A 109 2.19 16.94 20.29
N ILE A 110 1.88 15.64 20.35
CA ILE A 110 0.73 15.03 19.67
C ILE A 110 -0.49 15.11 20.59
N PRO A 111 -1.67 15.52 20.10
CA PRO A 111 -2.91 15.43 20.87
C PRO A 111 -3.17 13.99 21.33
N PRO A 112 -3.41 13.74 22.64
CA PRO A 112 -3.57 12.37 23.16
C PRO A 112 -4.71 11.58 22.52
N ASP A 113 -5.77 12.26 22.09
CA ASP A 113 -6.93 11.71 21.38
C ASP A 113 -6.60 11.24 19.95
N GLU A 114 -5.57 11.82 19.32
CA GLU A 114 -5.12 11.43 17.97
C GLU A 114 -3.92 10.48 17.97
N SER A 115 -3.27 10.30 19.13
CA SER A 115 -2.03 9.54 19.31
C SER A 115 -2.00 8.19 18.61
N ILE A 116 -2.97 7.31 18.89
CA ILE A 116 -3.04 5.97 18.29
C ILE A 116 -3.10 6.05 16.77
N ARG A 117 -3.94 6.94 16.24
CA ARG A 117 -4.14 7.10 14.79
C ARG A 117 -2.86 7.58 14.11
N LEU A 118 -2.22 8.62 14.65
CA LEU A 118 -1.01 9.19 14.07
C LEU A 118 0.20 8.25 14.17
N MET A 119 0.39 7.59 15.33
CA MET A 119 1.47 6.61 15.51
C MET A 119 1.26 5.37 14.63
N SER A 120 0.02 4.89 14.51
CA SER A 120 -0.32 3.79 13.61
C SER A 120 0.01 4.14 12.15
N ALA A 121 -0.41 5.32 11.70
CA ALA A 121 -0.13 5.81 10.36
C ALA A 121 1.38 5.95 10.12
N TRP A 122 2.13 6.49 11.09
CA TRP A 122 3.57 6.68 10.97
C TRP A 122 4.34 5.37 10.88
N ILE A 123 3.97 4.36 11.68
CA ILE A 123 4.52 3.00 11.55
C ILE A 123 4.21 2.43 10.17
N GLY A 124 3.00 2.67 9.67
CA GLY A 124 2.60 2.31 8.31
C GLY A 124 3.44 2.98 7.22
N ILE A 125 3.74 4.27 7.35
CA ILE A 125 4.65 4.99 6.42
C ILE A 125 6.05 4.40 6.47
N THR A 126 6.55 4.08 7.67
CA THR A 126 7.88 3.46 7.84
C THR A 126 7.93 2.08 7.18
N TYR A 127 6.86 1.31 7.29
CA TYR A 127 6.70 0.04 6.58
C TYR A 127 6.71 0.23 5.05
N PHE A 128 5.97 1.21 4.54
CA PHE A 128 5.92 1.53 3.11
C PHE A 128 7.25 2.02 2.53
N GLU A 129 8.06 2.73 3.33
CA GLU A 129 9.43 3.08 2.94
C GLU A 129 10.24 1.81 2.62
N TYR A 130 10.13 0.79 3.48
CA TYR A 130 10.80 -0.49 3.30
C TYR A 130 10.28 -1.27 2.08
N GLU A 131 8.96 -1.39 1.92
CA GLU A 131 8.38 -2.06 0.74
C GLU A 131 8.80 -1.39 -0.56
N TYR A 132 8.74 -0.06 -0.60
CA TYR A 132 9.17 0.73 -1.74
C TYR A 132 10.62 0.44 -2.14
N ALA A 133 11.54 0.35 -1.16
CA ALA A 133 12.94 0.05 -1.41
C ALA A 133 13.13 -1.29 -2.13
N ILE A 134 12.30 -2.29 -1.83
CA ILE A 134 12.31 -3.59 -2.51
C ILE A 134 11.73 -3.47 -3.93
N LEU A 135 10.60 -2.77 -4.07
CA LEU A 135 9.87 -2.64 -5.33
C LEU A 135 10.64 -1.83 -6.38
N GLN A 136 11.49 -0.88 -5.96
CA GLN A 136 12.15 0.06 -6.86
C GLN A 136 12.92 -0.61 -8.00
N LYS A 137 13.60 -1.74 -7.74
CA LYS A 137 14.34 -2.48 -8.77
C LYS A 137 13.43 -3.05 -9.83
N ASP A 138 12.32 -3.68 -9.43
CA ASP A 138 11.37 -4.27 -10.37
C ASP A 138 10.58 -3.20 -11.12
N MET A 139 10.29 -2.07 -10.48
CA MET A 139 9.68 -0.90 -11.14
C MET A 139 10.57 -0.34 -12.25
N LYS A 140 11.88 -0.23 -12.02
CA LYS A 140 12.83 0.17 -13.07
C LYS A 140 12.83 -0.83 -14.24
N ARG A 141 12.84 -2.12 -13.96
CA ARG A 141 12.78 -3.18 -14.99
C ARG A 141 11.48 -3.12 -15.79
N PHE A 142 10.35 -2.91 -15.12
CA PHE A 142 9.08 -2.74 -15.78
C PHE A 142 9.07 -1.50 -16.67
N ALA A 143 9.59 -0.37 -16.19
CA ALA A 143 9.67 0.86 -16.99
C ALA A 143 10.54 0.68 -18.24
N THR A 144 11.68 -0.02 -18.13
CA THR A 144 12.51 -0.39 -19.29
C THR A 144 11.75 -1.29 -20.24
N TRP A 145 11.11 -2.35 -19.73
CA TRP A 145 10.30 -3.27 -20.55
C TRP A 145 9.18 -2.54 -21.29
N LEU A 146 8.51 -1.58 -20.63
CA LEU A 146 7.44 -0.81 -21.24
C LEU A 146 7.96 0.09 -22.37
N ILE A 147 9.22 0.48 -22.38
CA ILE A 147 9.82 1.24 -23.49
C ILE A 147 10.19 0.30 -24.64
N GLU A 148 10.83 -0.82 -24.32
CA GLU A 148 11.40 -1.74 -25.31
C GLU A 148 10.35 -2.64 -25.99
N PHE A 149 9.30 -3.01 -25.26
CA PHE A 149 8.34 -4.03 -25.65
C PHE A 149 6.89 -3.54 -25.61
N CYS A 150 6.67 -2.21 -25.74
CA CYS A 150 5.32 -1.64 -25.80
C CYS A 150 4.54 -1.97 -27.07
N MET A 151 5.21 -2.46 -28.10
CA MET A 151 4.57 -2.83 -29.36
C MET A 151 4.44 -4.35 -29.44
N PRO A 152 3.36 -4.86 -30.04
CA PRO A 152 3.21 -6.28 -30.21
C PRO A 152 4.20 -6.80 -31.26
N ARG A 153 4.38 -8.12 -31.27
CA ARG A 153 5.29 -8.77 -32.23
C ARG A 153 4.82 -8.60 -33.68
N GLU A 154 3.51 -8.52 -33.88
CA GLU A 154 2.88 -8.46 -35.19
C GLU A 154 2.94 -7.05 -35.81
N ALA A 155 2.96 -6.98 -37.13
CA ALA A 155 2.86 -5.72 -37.84
C ALA A 155 1.44 -5.13 -37.68
N LEU A 156 1.38 -3.90 -37.15
CA LEU A 156 0.12 -3.17 -36.96
C LEU A 156 -0.13 -2.14 -38.05
N ARG A 157 -1.40 -1.80 -38.27
CA ARG A 157 -1.78 -0.64 -39.09
C ARG A 157 -1.33 0.65 -38.39
N PRO A 158 -1.06 1.74 -39.14
CA PRO A 158 -0.62 3.01 -38.55
C PRO A 158 -1.54 3.53 -37.43
N VAL A 159 -2.85 3.43 -37.62
CA VAL A 159 -3.87 3.88 -36.64
C VAL A 159 -3.81 3.08 -35.33
N GLU A 160 -3.60 1.77 -35.41
CA GLU A 160 -3.50 0.90 -34.21
C GLU A 160 -2.22 1.18 -33.44
N ARG A 161 -1.11 1.38 -34.17
CA ARG A 161 0.19 1.77 -33.59
C ARG A 161 0.11 3.11 -32.86
N GLU A 162 -0.59 4.09 -33.43
CA GLU A 162 -0.80 5.39 -32.81
C GLU A 162 -1.62 5.27 -31.52
N ARG A 163 -2.71 4.49 -31.54
CA ARG A 163 -3.52 4.24 -30.34
C ARG A 163 -2.72 3.62 -29.20
N ILE A 164 -1.92 2.60 -29.48
CA ILE A 164 -1.06 1.96 -28.47
C ILE A 164 -0.02 2.94 -27.95
N SER A 165 0.65 3.69 -28.83
CA SER A 165 1.64 4.69 -28.44
C SER A 165 1.05 5.75 -27.50
N SER A 166 -0.13 6.28 -27.84
CA SER A 166 -0.84 7.28 -27.03
C SER A 166 -1.20 6.73 -25.65
N PHE A 167 -1.76 5.52 -25.59
CA PHE A 167 -2.08 4.86 -24.32
C PHE A 167 -0.84 4.64 -23.45
N VAL A 168 0.26 4.13 -24.03
CA VAL A 168 1.51 3.90 -23.30
C VAL A 168 2.10 5.22 -22.80
N SER A 169 1.99 6.30 -23.58
CA SER A 169 2.41 7.63 -23.15
C SER A 169 1.62 8.11 -21.94
N GLU A 170 0.29 8.02 -21.99
CA GLU A 170 -0.62 8.39 -20.90
C GLU A 170 -0.33 7.58 -19.62
N LEU A 171 -0.26 6.26 -19.74
CA LEU A 171 0.09 5.37 -18.63
C LEU A 171 1.43 5.76 -18.00
N ARG A 172 2.46 6.03 -18.81
CA ARG A 172 3.78 6.45 -18.31
C ARG A 172 3.70 7.79 -17.58
N MET A 173 2.92 8.75 -18.08
CA MET A 173 2.74 10.03 -17.40
C MET A 173 2.05 9.84 -16.05
N LYS A 174 0.99 9.03 -16.00
CA LYS A 174 0.26 8.74 -14.76
C LYS A 174 1.14 8.06 -13.71
N MET A 175 1.85 7.00 -14.10
CA MET A 175 2.78 6.29 -13.21
C MET A 175 3.92 7.18 -12.73
N ARG A 176 4.43 8.08 -13.58
CA ARG A 176 5.45 9.06 -13.17
C ARG A 176 4.89 10.06 -12.16
N GLY A 177 3.64 10.50 -12.34
CA GLY A 177 2.95 11.36 -11.38
C GLY A 177 2.81 10.70 -10.01
N ASP A 178 2.28 9.47 -9.98
CA ASP A 178 2.12 8.70 -8.74
C ASP A 178 3.49 8.45 -8.06
N TRP A 179 4.53 8.15 -8.84
CA TRP A 179 5.90 8.00 -8.32
C TRP A 179 6.46 9.30 -7.74
N ALA A 180 6.28 10.42 -8.44
CA ALA A 180 6.78 11.72 -7.99
C ALA A 180 6.10 12.17 -6.70
N GLU A 181 4.80 11.94 -6.57
CA GLU A 181 4.03 12.23 -5.36
C GLU A 181 4.52 11.41 -4.16
N MET A 182 4.73 10.11 -4.35
CA MET A 182 5.31 9.25 -3.32
C MET A 182 6.70 9.75 -2.88
N VAL A 183 7.59 10.07 -3.83
CA VAL A 183 8.93 10.61 -3.53
C VAL A 183 8.85 11.93 -2.76
N ASP A 184 7.90 12.81 -3.10
CA ASP A 184 7.69 14.08 -2.41
C ASP A 184 7.24 13.89 -0.96
N ILE A 185 6.34 12.95 -0.70
CA ILE A 185 5.94 12.60 0.67
C ILE A 185 7.16 12.06 1.44
N TRP A 186 8.06 11.28 0.81
CA TRP A 186 9.19 10.65 1.51
C TRP A 186 10.20 11.71 1.86
N LYS A 187 10.44 12.63 0.93
CA LYS A 187 11.31 13.77 1.13
C LYS A 187 10.84 14.58 2.33
N ARG A 188 9.55 14.94 2.40
CA ARG A 188 8.96 15.66 3.55
C ARG A 188 9.10 14.87 4.86
N TYR A 189 8.86 13.56 4.84
CA TYR A 189 9.06 12.70 6.01
C TYR A 189 10.53 12.71 6.47
N ILE A 190 11.47 12.43 5.58
CA ILE A 190 12.89 12.32 5.89
C ILE A 190 13.45 13.66 6.37
N GLU A 191 13.12 14.77 5.69
CA GLU A 191 13.56 16.11 6.07
C GLU A 191 13.05 16.50 7.46
N SER A 192 11.75 16.29 7.73
CA SER A 192 11.17 16.60 9.04
C SER A 192 11.73 15.70 10.16
N TYR A 193 11.91 14.41 9.90
CA TYR A 193 12.51 13.48 10.84
C TYR A 193 13.98 13.81 11.13
N GLN A 194 14.77 14.16 10.11
CA GLN A 194 16.16 14.57 10.28
C GLN A 194 16.29 15.89 11.04
N ALA A 195 15.39 16.86 10.77
CA ALA A 195 15.34 18.11 11.51
C ALA A 195 15.10 17.87 13.00
N TYR A 196 14.20 16.97 13.36
CA TYR A 196 14.01 16.56 14.74
C TYR A 196 15.25 15.87 15.33
N VAL A 197 15.79 14.84 14.67
CA VAL A 197 16.90 14.04 15.20
C VAL A 197 18.19 14.83 15.38
N HIS A 198 18.48 15.78 14.49
CA HIS A 198 19.77 16.50 14.46
C HIS A 198 19.69 17.94 14.98
N HIS A 199 18.51 18.57 14.92
CA HIS A 199 18.33 19.97 15.28
C HIS A 199 17.30 20.18 16.40
N ASP A 200 16.76 19.09 16.98
CA ASP A 200 15.72 19.13 18.02
C ASP A 200 14.47 19.91 17.58
N ASP A 201 14.23 19.98 16.26
CA ASP A 201 13.08 20.67 15.67
C ASP A 201 11.85 19.76 15.72
N VAL A 202 11.26 19.70 16.92
CA VAL A 202 10.00 18.99 17.18
C VAL A 202 8.88 19.56 16.30
N GLU A 203 8.84 20.88 16.06
CA GLU A 203 7.70 21.52 15.41
C GLU A 203 7.54 21.07 13.97
N THR A 204 8.65 20.98 13.22
CA THR A 204 8.63 20.48 11.84
C THR A 204 8.19 19.02 11.77
N PHE A 205 8.65 18.15 12.68
CA PHE A 205 8.25 16.74 12.68
C PHE A 205 6.79 16.55 13.15
N SER A 206 6.36 17.24 14.20
CA SER A 206 4.95 17.25 14.63
C SER A 206 4.01 17.75 13.54
N ALA A 207 4.42 18.76 12.75
CA ALA A 207 3.64 19.25 11.62
C ALA A 207 3.46 18.18 10.54
N PHE A 208 4.50 17.41 10.22
CA PHE A 208 4.37 16.23 9.35
C PHE A 208 3.42 15.18 9.95
N LEU A 209 3.56 14.88 11.25
CA LEU A 209 2.72 13.88 11.92
C LEU A 209 1.24 14.21 11.88
N ARG A 210 0.84 15.48 11.94
CA ARG A 210 -0.58 15.89 11.79
C ARG A 210 -1.16 15.53 10.43
N GLY A 211 -0.36 15.52 9.36
CA GLY A 211 -0.75 15.08 8.01
C GLY A 211 -0.54 13.59 7.73
N CYS A 212 0.08 12.87 8.67
CA CYS A 212 0.57 11.51 8.47
C CYS A 212 -0.50 10.52 8.05
N ASN A 213 -1.74 10.64 8.57
CA ASN A 213 -2.82 9.74 8.16
C ASN A 213 -3.14 9.90 6.66
N SER A 214 -3.28 11.14 6.16
CA SER A 214 -3.54 11.37 4.73
C SER A 214 -2.40 10.85 3.87
N HIS A 215 -1.15 11.02 4.32
CA HIS A 215 0.00 10.44 3.65
C HIS A 215 -0.11 8.92 3.65
N TYR A 216 -0.23 8.28 4.80
CA TYR A 216 -0.36 6.82 4.93
C TYR A 216 -1.36 6.19 3.95
N TRP A 217 -2.58 6.74 3.86
CA TRP A 217 -3.60 6.27 2.90
C TRP A 217 -3.17 6.45 1.45
N ARG A 218 -2.67 7.64 1.10
CA ARG A 218 -2.25 7.94 -0.27
C ARG A 218 -1.11 7.03 -0.75
N LEU A 219 -0.22 6.67 0.16
CA LEU A 219 0.94 5.84 -0.13
C LEU A 219 0.60 4.39 -0.33
N ALA A 220 -0.29 3.87 0.51
CA ALA A 220 -0.84 2.54 0.31
C ALA A 220 -1.52 2.42 -1.05
N GLU A 221 -2.28 3.44 -1.46
CA GLU A 221 -2.96 3.47 -2.76
C GLU A 221 -1.95 3.42 -3.91
N ILE A 222 -0.94 4.30 -3.89
CA ILE A 222 0.10 4.36 -4.91
C ILE A 222 0.89 3.05 -4.93
N LEU A 223 1.40 2.58 -3.79
CA LEU A 223 2.18 1.35 -3.71
C LEU A 223 1.37 0.14 -4.15
N GLY A 224 0.11 0.01 -3.71
CA GLY A 224 -0.78 -1.06 -4.16
C GLY A 224 -0.96 -1.07 -5.67
N LYS A 225 -1.15 0.10 -6.31
CA LYS A 225 -1.20 0.21 -7.77
C LYS A 225 0.11 -0.24 -8.43
N LEU A 226 1.27 0.16 -7.89
CA LEU A 226 2.57 -0.24 -8.43
C LEU A 226 2.82 -1.75 -8.27
N GLU A 227 2.48 -2.33 -7.12
CA GLU A 227 2.58 -3.76 -6.87
C GLU A 227 1.70 -4.57 -7.82
N GLN A 228 0.42 -4.19 -7.96
CA GLN A 228 -0.50 -4.86 -8.88
C GLN A 228 -0.03 -4.73 -10.33
N THR A 229 0.59 -3.62 -10.70
CA THR A 229 1.21 -3.45 -12.02
C THR A 229 2.33 -4.45 -12.23
N LEU A 230 3.23 -4.60 -11.25
CA LEU A 230 4.33 -5.55 -11.34
C LEU A 230 3.87 -7.01 -11.35
N LEU A 231 2.88 -7.36 -10.53
CA LEU A 231 2.28 -8.69 -10.51
C LEU A 231 1.64 -9.03 -11.85
N THR A 232 0.83 -8.10 -12.37
CA THR A 232 0.21 -8.24 -13.69
C THR A 232 1.27 -8.39 -14.77
N TRP A 233 2.28 -7.52 -14.79
CA TRP A 233 3.38 -7.61 -15.75
C TRP A 233 4.10 -8.97 -15.69
N LYS A 234 4.49 -9.42 -14.50
CA LYS A 234 5.13 -10.74 -14.30
C LYS A 234 4.24 -11.89 -14.78
N LEU A 235 2.93 -11.82 -14.55
CA LEU A 235 1.98 -12.85 -14.97
C LEU A 235 1.87 -12.92 -16.51
N PHE A 236 1.68 -11.78 -17.17
CA PHE A 236 1.51 -11.71 -18.61
C PHE A 236 2.80 -12.02 -19.38
N THR A 237 3.96 -11.68 -18.81
CA THR A 237 5.27 -11.90 -19.44
C THR A 237 5.95 -13.20 -19.03
N ARG A 238 5.39 -13.99 -18.11
CA ARG A 238 6.02 -15.20 -17.55
C ARG A 238 6.56 -16.17 -18.61
N ASN A 239 5.84 -16.32 -19.72
CA ASN A 239 6.17 -17.24 -20.80
C ASN A 239 6.86 -16.55 -22.00
N TYR A 240 7.14 -15.26 -21.90
CA TYR A 240 7.66 -14.41 -22.97
C TYR A 240 8.95 -13.73 -22.49
N PHE A 241 10.04 -14.52 -22.40
CA PHE A 241 11.36 -14.13 -21.92
C PHE A 241 11.94 -12.89 -22.64
N ASN A 242 11.64 -11.68 -22.16
CA ASN A 242 12.03 -10.41 -22.78
C ASN A 242 11.69 -10.34 -24.27
N MET A 243 10.52 -10.87 -24.66
CA MET A 243 10.01 -10.77 -26.01
C MET A 243 8.76 -9.89 -26.04
N PRO A 244 8.48 -9.21 -27.16
CA PRO A 244 7.19 -8.55 -27.37
C PRO A 244 6.05 -9.54 -27.18
N LEU A 245 4.99 -9.11 -26.50
CA LEU A 245 3.77 -9.92 -26.35
C LEU A 245 3.03 -10.01 -27.70
N PRO A 246 2.33 -11.12 -27.98
CA PRO A 246 1.37 -11.17 -29.08
C PRO A 246 0.29 -10.10 -28.89
N HIS A 247 -0.20 -9.50 -29.97
CA HIS A 247 -1.14 -8.38 -29.93
C HIS A 247 -2.31 -8.59 -28.96
N PHE A 248 -3.02 -9.71 -29.05
CA PHE A 248 -4.14 -10.01 -28.17
C PHE A 248 -3.76 -9.98 -26.68
N ARG A 249 -2.64 -10.61 -26.31
CA ARG A 249 -2.15 -10.63 -24.92
C ARG A 249 -1.70 -9.26 -24.44
N LEU A 250 -1.08 -8.47 -25.32
CA LEU A 250 -0.66 -7.10 -25.00
C LEU A 250 -1.87 -6.21 -24.73
N MET A 251 -2.96 -6.36 -25.50
CA MET A 251 -4.18 -5.60 -25.30
C MET A 251 -4.91 -6.01 -24.02
N GLU A 252 -4.95 -7.30 -23.67
CA GLU A 252 -5.46 -7.76 -22.37
C GLU A 252 -4.65 -7.15 -21.21
N PHE A 253 -3.33 -7.18 -21.32
CA PHE A 253 -2.43 -6.58 -20.33
C PHE A 253 -2.70 -5.08 -20.16
N TYR A 254 -2.80 -4.33 -21.27
CA TYR A 254 -3.11 -2.91 -21.25
C TYR A 254 -4.51 -2.58 -20.75
N ALA A 255 -5.51 -3.44 -20.99
CA ALA A 255 -6.83 -3.27 -20.42
C ALA A 255 -6.81 -3.34 -18.89
N VAL A 256 -6.01 -4.24 -18.32
CA VAL A 256 -5.81 -4.32 -16.85
C VAL A 256 -5.09 -3.07 -16.34
N LEU A 257 -4.00 -2.66 -16.98
CA LEU A 257 -3.27 -1.45 -16.56
C LEU A 257 -4.12 -0.18 -16.68
N LYS A 258 -4.96 -0.09 -17.71
CA LYS A 258 -5.91 1.01 -17.87
C LYS A 258 -6.81 1.11 -16.64
N ARG A 259 -7.50 0.03 -16.27
CA ARG A 259 -8.40 0.01 -15.10
C ARG A 259 -7.69 0.31 -13.78
N LEU A 260 -6.41 -0.04 -13.68
CA LEU A 260 -5.63 0.15 -12.46
C LEU A 260 -5.17 1.61 -12.26
N HIS A 261 -4.81 2.29 -13.35
CA HIS A 261 -4.17 3.61 -13.31
C HIS A 261 -5.05 4.76 -13.80
N LEU A 262 -5.94 4.48 -14.74
CA LEU A 262 -6.79 5.46 -15.40
C LEU A 262 -8.23 5.21 -14.92
N SER A 263 -8.77 6.17 -14.18
CA SER A 263 -10.15 6.19 -13.70
C SER A 263 -11.15 5.97 -14.84
N ASP A 264 -12.29 5.34 -14.55
CA ASP A 264 -13.39 5.21 -15.51
C ASP A 264 -13.97 6.57 -15.96
N GLU A 265 -13.71 7.66 -15.21
CA GLU A 265 -14.08 9.03 -15.58
C GLU A 265 -13.38 9.55 -16.85
N ASP A 266 -12.24 8.93 -17.24
CA ASP A 266 -11.47 9.29 -18.44
C ASP A 266 -11.76 8.39 -19.66
N MET A 267 -12.82 7.58 -19.60
CA MET A 267 -13.25 6.77 -20.75
C MET A 267 -14.09 7.61 -21.72
N PRO A 268 -13.61 7.92 -22.95
CA PRO A 268 -14.56 8.29 -24.00
C PRO A 268 -15.52 7.13 -24.16
N ALA A 269 -16.82 7.41 -24.05
CA ALA A 269 -17.89 6.43 -24.12
C ALA A 269 -17.63 5.45 -25.28
N ILE A 270 -17.25 4.22 -24.94
CA ILE A 270 -17.20 3.15 -25.91
C ILE A 270 -18.66 2.91 -26.27
N SER A 271 -19.04 3.32 -27.48
CA SER A 271 -20.37 3.09 -28.04
C SER A 271 -20.75 1.64 -27.79
N GLN A 272 -21.85 1.42 -27.05
CA GLN A 272 -22.40 0.12 -26.65
C GLN A 272 -22.88 -0.76 -27.82
N ASN A 273 -22.46 -0.50 -29.05
CA ASN A 273 -22.78 -1.29 -30.22
C ASN A 273 -21.72 -2.37 -30.48
N SER A 274 -21.67 -3.40 -29.61
CA SER A 274 -21.16 -4.74 -29.99
C SER A 274 -21.32 -5.82 -28.91
N PHE A 275 -21.90 -5.54 -27.74
CA PHE A 275 -22.30 -6.61 -26.82
C PHE A 275 -23.72 -7.06 -27.12
N ASP A 276 -23.85 -8.04 -28.02
CA ASP A 276 -25.09 -8.74 -28.29
C ASP A 276 -25.51 -9.55 -27.05
N SER A 277 -26.48 -9.00 -26.31
CA SER A 277 -27.04 -9.57 -25.07
C SER A 277 -28.01 -10.73 -25.33
N SER A 278 -28.20 -11.14 -26.59
CA SER A 278 -29.02 -12.29 -26.95
C SER A 278 -28.41 -13.64 -26.55
N LEU A 279 -27.11 -13.69 -26.20
CA LEU A 279 -26.42 -14.91 -25.78
C LEU A 279 -26.69 -15.35 -24.32
N PHE A 280 -27.42 -14.55 -23.54
CA PHE A 280 -27.74 -14.87 -22.13
C PHE A 280 -29.24 -14.78 -21.80
N SER A 281 -30.12 -15.15 -22.75
CA SER A 281 -31.54 -15.37 -22.43
C SER A 281 -31.81 -16.83 -22.02
N PRO A 282 -32.19 -17.10 -20.76
CA PRO A 282 -32.55 -18.43 -20.30
C PRO A 282 -34.02 -18.74 -20.67
N SER A 283 -34.28 -19.08 -21.93
CA SER A 283 -35.63 -19.52 -22.34
C SER A 283 -35.66 -20.56 -23.47
N GLN A 284 -34.73 -21.51 -23.50
CA GLN A 284 -34.87 -22.74 -24.28
C GLN A 284 -34.50 -23.96 -23.44
N ALA A 285 -35.37 -24.26 -22.48
CA ALA A 285 -35.49 -25.59 -21.89
C ALA A 285 -36.97 -25.77 -21.51
N ARG A 286 -37.80 -26.08 -22.50
CA ARG A 286 -39.12 -26.75 -22.42
C ARG A 286 -39.85 -26.69 -23.77
N ALA A 287 -39.65 -27.71 -24.58
CA ALA A 287 -40.64 -28.42 -25.42
C ALA A 287 -39.88 -29.52 -26.18
#